data_AF-A0A1G3MBK9-F1
#
_entry.id   AF-A0A1G3MBK9-F1
#
_cell.length_a   1.000
_cell.length_b   1.000
_cell.length_c   1.000
_cell.angle_alpha   90.00
_cell.angle_beta   90.00
_cell.angle_gamma   90.00
#
_symmetry.space_group_name_H-M   'P 1'
#
loop_
_entity.id
_entity.type
_entity.pdbx_description
1 polymer ?
#
loop_
_entity_poly.entity_id
_entity_poly.type
_entity_poly.pdbx_seq_one_letter_code
_entity_poly.pdbx_strand_id
1 'polypeptide(L)'
;MYAVDGNLIVLDTTRGGIRVRDRRRFGFAPDMSLRLKTSSKPLGEELPEKKFWHFATGSDHDDEPYGLGLAHWLYWPVFFKRSGVKFWLIFLEKYGMPTALGKYQPGASKTDQDKLLEALGAIQTDSAIIIPDGMTAELLEATRGGTADYTALYDRMDAAIARATLGQTASTQGTPGKLGNDDLQGDVRDDIVKADADLICMSFNATVVKWLTEWNFPGAALPQVWRKCEDEEDANTTAERDGKIVQMGFKPTLKYIQDTYGGEWVEAGPPAAPPLLTSPGKGRLRETFAPAPAGGGAFVEPVLDTEAADAWAAVMAHVEELVAKADSMAALQAALLSAYDGLPLEDLRKVMAQGFQVAVLAGMADANAGS
;
A
#
# COMPACT_ATOMS: atom_id res chain seq x y z
N MET A 1 -9.78 10.48 -36.10
CA MET A 1 -8.53 10.16 -35.40
C MET A 1 -7.42 11.04 -35.93
N TYR A 2 -7.28 11.20 -37.25
CA TYR A 2 -6.25 12.06 -37.86
C TYR A 2 -6.82 13.29 -38.58
N ALA A 3 -6.00 14.32 -38.66
CA ALA A 3 -6.21 15.55 -39.43
C ALA A 3 -4.91 15.88 -40.19
N VAL A 4 -5.04 16.71 -41.22
CA VAL A 4 -3.88 17.26 -41.94
C VAL A 4 -3.58 18.63 -41.35
N ASP A 5 -2.36 18.84 -40.87
CA ASP A 5 -1.83 20.11 -40.39
C ASP A 5 -0.63 20.49 -41.25
N GLY A 6 -0.87 21.42 -42.20
CA GLY A 6 0.11 21.76 -43.23
C GLY A 6 0.46 20.54 -44.11
N ASN A 7 1.72 20.10 -44.02
CA ASN A 7 2.21 18.91 -44.74
C ASN A 7 2.28 17.66 -43.85
N LEU A 8 1.82 17.73 -42.60
CA LEU A 8 1.89 16.65 -41.64
C LEU A 8 0.50 16.07 -41.36
N ILE A 9 0.44 14.76 -41.19
CA ILE A 9 -0.71 14.05 -40.64
C ILE A 9 -0.55 14.00 -39.12
N VAL A 10 -1.48 14.60 -38.40
CA VAL A 10 -1.48 14.71 -36.93
C VAL A 10 -2.72 14.07 -36.34
N LEU A 11 -2.72 13.84 -35.02
CA LEU A 11 -3.92 13.45 -34.31
C LEU A 11 -4.90 14.63 -34.28
N ASP A 12 -6.15 14.38 -34.67
CA ASP A 12 -7.20 15.40 -34.76
C ASP A 12 -7.74 15.77 -33.38
N THR A 13 -7.09 16.71 -32.72
CA THR A 13 -7.50 17.25 -31.42
C THR A 13 -8.79 18.05 -31.49
N THR A 14 -9.10 18.67 -32.64
CA THR A 14 -10.34 19.47 -32.84
C THR A 14 -11.59 18.62 -32.79
N ARG A 15 -11.50 17.36 -33.22
CA ARG A 15 -12.56 16.36 -33.08
C ARG A 15 -12.39 15.53 -31.80
N GLY A 16 -11.68 16.02 -30.78
CA GLY A 16 -11.54 15.32 -29.50
C GLY A 16 -10.53 14.17 -29.51
N GLY A 17 -9.59 14.15 -30.46
CA GLY A 17 -8.46 13.23 -30.49
C GLY A 17 -8.85 11.76 -30.64
N ILE A 18 -8.24 10.92 -29.81
CA ILE A 18 -8.51 9.48 -29.75
C ILE A 18 -9.83 9.27 -29.00
N ARG A 19 -10.88 8.90 -29.75
CA ARG A 19 -12.20 8.65 -29.18
C ARG A 19 -12.34 7.18 -28.78
N VAL A 20 -12.55 6.93 -27.49
CA VAL A 20 -12.87 5.60 -26.96
C VAL A 20 -14.23 5.15 -27.51
N ARG A 21 -14.30 3.92 -28.03
CA ARG A 21 -15.52 3.31 -28.56
C ARG A 21 -15.87 2.08 -27.75
N ASP A 22 -17.17 1.83 -27.57
CA ASP A 22 -17.64 0.64 -26.86
C ASP A 22 -17.23 -0.63 -27.62
N ARG A 23 -16.57 -1.55 -26.92
CA ARG A 23 -16.12 -2.86 -27.44
C ARG A 23 -17.24 -3.68 -28.07
N ARG A 24 -18.50 -3.54 -27.59
CA ARG A 24 -19.67 -4.26 -28.13
C ARG A 24 -19.96 -3.94 -29.59
N ARG A 25 -19.49 -2.77 -30.05
CA ARG A 25 -19.61 -2.35 -31.44
C ARG A 25 -18.61 -3.03 -32.36
N PHE A 26 -17.68 -3.81 -31.83
CA PHE A 26 -16.66 -4.49 -32.60
C PHE A 26 -16.83 -6.01 -32.52
N GLY A 27 -16.25 -6.68 -33.51
CA GLY A 27 -16.06 -8.12 -33.54
C GLY A 27 -14.84 -8.45 -34.38
N PHE A 28 -14.51 -9.73 -34.44
CA PHE A 28 -13.40 -10.23 -35.24
C PHE A 28 -13.89 -11.27 -36.24
N ALA A 29 -13.29 -11.29 -37.43
CA ALA A 29 -13.47 -12.38 -38.38
C ALA A 29 -12.57 -13.57 -38.04
N PRO A 30 -12.75 -14.74 -38.71
CA PRO A 30 -11.92 -15.92 -38.48
C PRO A 30 -10.41 -15.72 -38.72
N ASP A 31 -10.04 -14.68 -39.47
CA ASP A 31 -8.67 -14.25 -39.73
C ASP A 31 -8.14 -13.26 -38.69
N MET A 32 -8.87 -13.07 -37.58
CA MET A 32 -8.55 -12.12 -36.50
C MET A 32 -8.58 -10.65 -36.94
N SER A 33 -9.16 -10.33 -38.12
CA SER A 33 -9.33 -8.94 -38.55
C SER A 33 -10.46 -8.24 -37.79
N LEU A 34 -10.19 -7.01 -37.33
CA LEU A 34 -11.16 -6.19 -36.59
C LEU A 34 -12.29 -5.71 -37.50
N ARG A 35 -13.54 -5.88 -37.05
CA ARG A 35 -14.76 -5.50 -37.76
C ARG A 35 -15.66 -4.63 -36.91
N LEU A 36 -16.37 -3.69 -37.56
CA LEU A 36 -17.35 -2.82 -36.90
C LEU A 36 -18.77 -3.33 -37.14
N LYS A 37 -19.47 -3.67 -36.06
CA LYS A 37 -20.89 -4.04 -36.06
C LYS A 37 -21.73 -2.79 -36.25
N THR A 38 -22.59 -2.82 -37.25
CA THR A 38 -23.56 -1.77 -37.57
C THR A 38 -24.96 -2.37 -37.60
N SER A 39 -26.00 -1.54 -37.50
CA SER A 39 -27.39 -2.04 -37.54
C SER A 39 -27.71 -2.76 -38.86
N SER A 40 -27.06 -2.37 -39.96
CA SER A 40 -27.21 -3.02 -41.27
C SER A 40 -26.37 -4.29 -41.41
N LYS A 41 -25.24 -4.39 -40.70
CA LYS A 41 -24.35 -5.56 -40.72
C LYS A 41 -24.01 -6.02 -39.30
N PRO A 42 -24.85 -6.88 -38.70
CA PRO A 42 -24.63 -7.39 -37.35
C PRO A 42 -23.35 -8.23 -37.20
N LEU A 43 -22.92 -8.89 -38.27
CA LEU A 43 -21.68 -9.69 -38.32
C LEU A 43 -20.41 -8.83 -38.49
N GLY A 44 -20.56 -7.50 -38.61
CA GLY A 44 -19.47 -6.57 -38.74
C GLY A 44 -19.02 -6.35 -40.18
N GLU A 45 -18.67 -5.10 -40.49
CA GLU A 45 -18.03 -4.72 -41.74
C GLU A 45 -16.53 -4.45 -41.55
N GLU A 46 -15.79 -4.63 -42.64
CA GLU A 46 -14.36 -4.38 -42.68
C GLU A 46 -14.05 -2.91 -42.40
N LEU A 47 -13.02 -2.70 -41.59
CA LEU A 47 -12.62 -1.39 -41.14
C LEU A 47 -11.58 -0.80 -42.09
N PRO A 48 -11.60 0.53 -42.30
CA PRO A 48 -10.49 1.20 -42.98
C PRO A 48 -9.17 0.95 -42.22
N GLU A 49 -8.13 0.61 -42.97
CA GLU A 49 -6.79 0.40 -42.42
C GLU A 49 -6.31 1.63 -41.63
N LYS A 50 -5.49 1.39 -40.61
CA LYS A 50 -4.81 2.42 -39.79
C LYS A 50 -5.74 3.42 -39.10
N LYS A 51 -7.04 3.17 -39.00
CA LYS A 51 -8.04 4.08 -38.41
C LYS A 51 -8.36 3.82 -36.94
N PHE A 52 -8.30 2.56 -36.51
CA PHE A 52 -8.68 2.13 -35.17
C PHE A 52 -7.49 1.52 -34.44
N TRP A 53 -7.14 2.09 -33.29
CA TRP A 53 -6.23 1.48 -32.34
C TRP A 53 -7.01 0.51 -31.46
N HIS A 54 -6.58 -0.74 -31.43
CA HIS A 54 -7.13 -1.78 -30.57
C HIS A 54 -5.98 -2.57 -29.93
N PHE A 55 -6.25 -3.16 -28.78
CA PHE A 55 -5.36 -4.09 -28.10
C PHE A 55 -6.21 -5.06 -27.26
N ALA A 56 -5.66 -6.23 -26.98
CA ALA A 56 -6.26 -7.26 -26.14
C ALA A 56 -5.25 -7.66 -25.05
N THR A 57 -5.75 -8.19 -23.93
CA THR A 57 -4.93 -8.63 -22.80
C THR A 57 -5.60 -9.76 -22.04
N GLY A 58 -4.82 -10.49 -21.24
CA GLY A 58 -5.30 -11.47 -20.26
C GLY A 58 -5.72 -12.82 -20.83
N SER A 59 -5.59 -13.05 -22.14
CA SER A 59 -5.84 -14.38 -22.73
C SER A 59 -4.74 -15.39 -22.34
N ASP A 60 -5.11 -16.66 -22.26
CA ASP A 60 -4.21 -17.79 -22.11
C ASP A 60 -3.51 -18.20 -23.42
N HIS A 61 -4.02 -17.74 -24.56
CA HIS A 61 -3.45 -18.00 -25.88
C HIS A 61 -3.64 -16.82 -26.87
N ASP A 62 -2.83 -16.79 -27.93
CA ASP A 62 -2.85 -15.73 -28.94
C ASP A 62 -4.06 -15.79 -29.90
N ASP A 63 -4.75 -16.94 -29.96
CA ASP A 63 -5.93 -17.14 -30.83
C ASP A 63 -7.22 -16.48 -30.30
N GLU A 64 -7.16 -15.68 -29.22
CA GLU A 64 -8.31 -15.00 -28.62
C GLU A 64 -8.19 -13.47 -28.81
N PRO A 65 -8.86 -12.90 -29.84
CA PRO A 65 -8.70 -11.50 -30.18
C PRO A 65 -9.45 -10.55 -29.24
N TYR A 66 -10.38 -11.06 -28.43
CA TYR A 66 -11.14 -10.25 -27.48
C TYR A 66 -10.41 -10.05 -26.16
N GLY A 67 -9.46 -10.93 -25.83
CA GLY A 67 -8.82 -11.00 -24.53
C GLY A 67 -9.78 -11.36 -23.39
N LEU A 68 -9.22 -11.48 -22.18
CA LEU A 68 -9.98 -11.74 -20.97
C LEU A 68 -9.82 -10.54 -20.02
N GLY A 69 -10.93 -9.85 -19.76
CA GLY A 69 -10.94 -8.75 -18.81
C GLY A 69 -10.74 -9.22 -17.37
N LEU A 70 -10.27 -8.32 -16.50
CA LEU A 70 -10.01 -8.60 -15.07
C LEU A 70 -11.18 -9.29 -14.35
N ALA A 71 -12.41 -8.95 -14.72
CA ALA A 71 -13.62 -9.55 -14.16
C ALA A 71 -13.75 -11.07 -14.40
N HIS A 72 -13.05 -11.63 -15.39
CA HIS A 72 -12.96 -13.07 -15.62
C HIS A 72 -12.41 -13.79 -14.39
N TRP A 73 -11.29 -13.29 -13.86
CA TRP A 73 -10.62 -13.82 -12.67
C TRP A 73 -11.40 -13.57 -11.37
N LEU A 74 -12.25 -12.53 -11.36
CA LEU A 74 -13.05 -12.15 -10.20
C LEU A 74 -14.39 -12.89 -10.09
N TYR A 75 -14.76 -13.71 -11.09
CA TYR A 75 -16.07 -14.36 -11.14
C TYR A 75 -16.39 -15.14 -9.86
N TRP A 76 -15.48 -16.05 -9.44
CA TRP A 76 -15.71 -16.91 -8.28
C TRP A 76 -15.75 -16.16 -6.96
N PRO A 77 -14.77 -15.28 -6.62
CA PRO A 77 -14.84 -14.48 -5.40
C PRO A 77 -16.12 -13.66 -5.30
N VAL A 78 -16.52 -12.98 -6.39
CA VAL A 78 -17.74 -12.16 -6.40
C VAL A 78 -18.99 -13.02 -6.26
N PHE A 79 -19.06 -14.16 -6.97
CA PHE A 79 -20.20 -15.07 -6.89
C PHE A 79 -20.40 -15.63 -5.48
N PHE A 80 -19.31 -16.10 -4.85
CA PHE A 80 -19.36 -16.63 -3.49
C PHE A 80 -19.65 -15.55 -2.46
N LYS A 81 -19.06 -14.34 -2.60
CA LYS A 81 -19.33 -13.21 -1.71
C LYS A 81 -20.82 -12.84 -1.73
N ARG A 82 -21.40 -12.66 -2.92
CA ARG A 82 -22.83 -12.31 -3.08
C ARG A 82 -23.75 -13.40 -2.55
N SER A 83 -23.42 -14.66 -2.81
CA SER A 83 -24.19 -15.80 -2.32
C SER A 83 -24.09 -15.94 -0.80
N GLY A 84 -22.90 -15.73 -0.24
CA GLY A 84 -22.64 -15.76 1.20
C GLY A 84 -23.43 -14.69 1.94
N VAL A 85 -23.44 -13.45 1.45
CA VAL A 85 -24.26 -12.36 2.02
C VAL A 85 -25.75 -12.70 2.00
N LYS A 86 -26.25 -13.28 0.91
CA LYS A 86 -27.65 -13.73 0.84
C LYS A 86 -27.98 -14.75 1.93
N PHE A 87 -27.13 -15.76 2.12
CA PHE A 87 -27.34 -16.75 3.19
C PHE A 87 -27.17 -16.15 4.59
N TRP A 88 -26.26 -15.19 4.75
CA TRP A 88 -26.08 -14.49 6.00
C TRP A 88 -27.32 -13.69 6.39
N LEU A 89 -27.95 -12.97 5.45
CA LEU A 89 -29.20 -12.25 5.69
C LEU A 89 -30.34 -13.19 6.09
N ILE A 90 -30.50 -14.33 5.40
CA ILE A 90 -31.49 -15.36 5.76
C ILE A 90 -31.21 -15.94 7.15
N PHE A 91 -29.93 -16.12 7.50
CA PHE A 91 -29.53 -16.57 8.82
C PHE A 91 -29.89 -15.54 9.90
N LEU A 92 -29.58 -14.26 9.69
CA LEU A 92 -29.92 -13.18 10.62
C LEU A 92 -31.43 -13.03 10.81
N GLU A 93 -32.21 -13.18 9.72
CA GLU A 93 -33.67 -13.19 9.78
C GLU A 93 -34.19 -14.34 10.65
N LYS A 94 -33.70 -15.57 10.44
CA LYS A 94 -34.09 -16.74 11.25
C LYS A 94 -33.59 -16.67 12.69
N TYR A 95 -32.47 -16.01 12.94
CA TYR A 95 -31.94 -15.81 14.28
C TYR A 95 -32.77 -14.77 15.05
N GLY A 96 -33.15 -13.66 14.39
CA GLY A 96 -34.04 -12.65 14.98
C GLY A 96 -35.49 -13.11 15.12
N MET A 97 -35.93 -14.03 14.25
CA MET A 97 -37.28 -14.59 14.23
C MET A 97 -37.22 -16.12 14.10
N PRO A 98 -36.94 -16.84 15.20
CA PRO A 98 -36.90 -18.30 15.18
C PRO A 98 -38.27 -18.87 14.79
N THR A 99 -38.25 -20.00 14.11
CA THR A 99 -39.48 -20.69 13.71
C THR A 99 -40.14 -21.32 14.93
N ALA A 100 -41.40 -20.99 15.18
CA ALA A 100 -42.17 -21.57 16.26
C ALA A 100 -42.73 -22.95 15.85
N LEU A 101 -42.60 -23.93 16.75
CA LEU A 101 -43.14 -25.27 16.62
C LEU A 101 -44.26 -25.45 17.65
N GLY A 102 -45.48 -25.66 17.17
CA GLY A 102 -46.62 -26.08 17.99
C GLY A 102 -46.78 -27.58 17.98
N LYS A 103 -46.83 -28.21 19.15
CA LYS A 103 -47.19 -29.62 19.31
C LYS A 103 -48.60 -29.72 19.90
N TYR A 104 -49.44 -30.55 19.29
CA TYR A 104 -50.80 -30.84 19.74
C TYR A 104 -51.01 -32.35 19.87
N GLN A 105 -51.98 -32.74 20.70
CA GLN A 105 -52.27 -34.15 20.96
C GLN A 105 -52.99 -34.83 19.77
N PRO A 106 -52.74 -36.13 19.53
CA PRO A 106 -53.47 -36.89 18.52
C PRO A 106 -54.98 -36.83 18.74
N GLY A 107 -55.73 -36.38 17.74
CA GLY A 107 -57.18 -36.18 17.82
C GLY A 107 -57.65 -34.76 18.11
N ALA A 108 -56.74 -33.78 18.21
CA ALA A 108 -57.11 -32.36 18.34
C ALA A 108 -57.99 -31.89 17.17
N SER A 109 -59.03 -31.12 17.49
CA SER A 109 -59.95 -30.58 16.48
C SER A 109 -59.23 -29.57 15.57
N LYS A 110 -59.72 -29.39 14.35
CA LYS A 110 -59.13 -28.41 13.41
C LYS A 110 -59.18 -26.98 13.97
N THR A 111 -60.25 -26.64 14.69
CA THR A 111 -60.41 -25.36 15.37
C THR A 111 -59.33 -25.11 16.41
N ASP A 112 -58.90 -26.15 17.13
CA ASP A 112 -57.84 -26.01 18.15
C ASP A 112 -56.45 -25.94 17.51
N GLN A 113 -56.25 -26.59 16.36
CA GLN A 113 -55.03 -26.46 15.55
C GLN A 113 -54.88 -25.04 14.98
N ASP A 114 -55.97 -24.46 14.47
CA ASP A 114 -55.97 -23.09 13.92
C ASP A 114 -55.71 -22.05 15.03
N LYS A 115 -56.31 -22.22 16.21
CA LYS A 115 -56.03 -21.37 17.39
C LYS A 115 -54.58 -21.49 17.86
N LEU A 116 -54.01 -22.69 17.84
CA LEU A 116 -52.60 -22.88 18.18
C LEU A 116 -51.71 -22.17 17.15
N LEU A 117 -52.00 -22.28 15.86
CA LEU A 117 -51.24 -21.58 14.81
C LEU A 117 -51.33 -20.05 14.95
N GLU A 118 -52.52 -19.52 15.26
CA GLU A 118 -52.73 -18.10 15.54
C GLU A 118 -51.90 -17.66 16.76
N ALA A 119 -51.92 -18.45 17.84
CA ALA A 119 -51.11 -18.19 19.03
C ALA A 119 -49.60 -18.24 18.73
N LEU A 120 -49.12 -19.15 17.88
CA LEU A 120 -47.72 -19.19 17.43
C LEU A 120 -47.33 -17.95 16.61
N GLY A 121 -48.25 -17.42 15.80
CA GLY A 121 -48.05 -16.16 15.09
C GLY A 121 -47.94 -14.97 16.04
N ALA A 122 -48.73 -14.97 17.12
CA ALA A 122 -48.66 -13.96 18.16
C ALA A 122 -47.32 -13.98 18.93
N ILE A 123 -46.66 -15.14 19.10
CA ILE A 123 -45.34 -15.25 19.78
C ILE A 123 -44.28 -14.33 19.14
N GLN A 124 -44.34 -14.09 17.83
CA GLN A 124 -43.37 -13.23 17.15
C GLN A 124 -43.55 -11.73 17.47
N THR A 125 -44.72 -11.31 17.94
CA THR A 125 -45.07 -9.89 18.15
C THR A 125 -45.37 -9.57 19.61
N ASP A 126 -46.00 -10.49 20.33
CA ASP A 126 -46.49 -10.34 21.69
C ASP A 126 -45.55 -10.99 22.70
N SER A 127 -45.36 -10.33 23.85
CA SER A 127 -44.44 -10.78 24.90
C SER A 127 -45.01 -11.88 25.80
N ALA A 128 -46.29 -12.23 25.65
CA ALA A 128 -46.97 -13.27 26.43
C ALA A 128 -48.12 -13.89 25.63
N ILE A 129 -48.26 -15.21 25.70
CA ILE A 129 -49.35 -15.97 25.06
C ILE A 129 -49.96 -16.97 26.04
N ILE A 130 -51.23 -17.32 25.83
CA ILE A 130 -51.94 -18.35 26.61
C ILE A 130 -52.24 -19.51 25.67
N ILE A 131 -51.84 -20.73 26.05
CA ILE A 131 -52.14 -21.96 25.32
C ILE A 131 -52.87 -22.96 26.23
N PRO A 132 -53.78 -23.79 25.68
CA PRO A 132 -54.47 -24.83 26.45
C PRO A 132 -53.50 -25.85 27.08
N ASP A 133 -53.88 -26.38 28.25
CA ASP A 133 -53.10 -27.39 28.95
C ASP A 133 -52.94 -28.66 28.09
N GLY A 134 -51.69 -29.14 27.94
CA GLY A 134 -51.32 -30.26 27.06
C GLY A 134 -50.87 -29.89 25.63
N MET A 135 -50.94 -28.61 25.23
CA MET A 135 -50.27 -28.08 24.03
C MET A 135 -48.93 -27.45 24.42
N THR A 136 -47.92 -27.55 23.55
CA THR A 136 -46.63 -26.89 23.76
C THR A 136 -46.22 -26.04 22.57
N ALA A 137 -45.68 -24.87 22.86
CA ALA A 137 -45.03 -24.01 21.89
C ALA A 137 -43.53 -23.98 22.19
N GLU A 138 -42.72 -24.36 21.23
CA GLU A 138 -41.26 -24.37 21.32
C GLU A 138 -40.70 -23.53 20.18
N LEU A 139 -39.76 -22.63 20.47
CA LEU A 139 -38.99 -22.00 19.41
C LEU A 139 -37.93 -23.02 18.95
N LEU A 140 -37.95 -23.36 17.67
CA LEU A 140 -36.89 -24.17 17.07
C LEU A 140 -35.64 -23.30 16.95
N GLU A 141 -34.86 -23.28 18.02
CA GLU A 141 -33.51 -22.78 17.95
C GLU A 141 -32.69 -23.71 17.06
N ALA A 142 -32.02 -23.14 16.06
CA ALA A 142 -31.04 -23.88 15.31
C ALA A 142 -29.85 -24.17 16.23
N THR A 143 -29.89 -25.28 16.98
CA THR A 143 -28.74 -25.78 17.75
C THR A 143 -27.68 -26.23 16.75
N ARG A 144 -26.86 -25.30 16.27
CA ARG A 144 -25.80 -25.57 15.31
C ARG A 144 -24.49 -25.17 15.95
N GLY A 145 -23.83 -26.16 16.56
CA GLY A 145 -22.51 -26.05 17.19
C GLY A 145 -21.35 -25.82 16.22
N GLY A 146 -21.60 -25.20 15.07
CA GLY A 146 -20.57 -24.72 14.16
C GLY A 146 -20.90 -23.27 13.84
N THR A 147 -20.09 -22.35 14.34
CA THR A 147 -20.14 -20.94 13.97
C THR A 147 -19.83 -20.89 12.48
N ALA A 148 -20.86 -20.88 11.63
CA ALA A 148 -20.70 -20.51 10.24
C ALA A 148 -20.32 -19.03 10.24
N ASP A 149 -19.02 -18.76 10.22
CA ASP A 149 -18.50 -17.40 10.25
C ASP A 149 -18.67 -16.76 8.86
N TYR A 150 -19.86 -16.21 8.64
CA TYR A 150 -20.21 -15.48 7.42
C TYR A 150 -19.28 -14.28 7.21
N THR A 151 -18.79 -13.67 8.29
CA THR A 151 -17.82 -12.57 8.23
C THR A 151 -16.50 -13.08 7.67
N ALA A 152 -15.97 -14.19 8.18
CA ALA A 152 -14.75 -14.79 7.64
C ALA A 152 -14.88 -15.16 6.16
N LEU A 153 -16.03 -15.71 5.73
CA LEU A 153 -16.27 -15.96 4.30
C LEU A 153 -16.27 -14.65 3.49
N TYR A 154 -16.95 -13.62 3.98
CA TYR A 154 -17.01 -12.31 3.34
C TYR A 154 -15.60 -11.71 3.19
N ASP A 155 -14.83 -11.68 4.27
CA ASP A 155 -13.49 -11.11 4.33
C ASP A 155 -12.51 -11.90 3.46
N ARG A 156 -12.60 -13.23 3.44
CA ARG A 156 -11.81 -14.08 2.53
C ARG A 156 -12.07 -13.74 1.07
N MET A 157 -13.34 -13.55 0.70
CA MET A 157 -13.69 -13.21 -0.68
C MET A 157 -13.29 -11.77 -1.02
N ASP A 158 -13.42 -10.84 -0.08
CA ASP A 158 -12.96 -9.45 -0.25
C ASP A 158 -11.44 -9.39 -0.43
N ALA A 159 -10.69 -10.12 0.40
CA ALA A 159 -9.25 -10.29 0.27
C ALA A 159 -8.87 -10.91 -1.08
N ALA A 160 -9.59 -11.92 -1.57
CA ALA A 160 -9.31 -12.51 -2.89
C ALA A 160 -9.54 -11.49 -4.03
N ILE A 161 -10.58 -10.66 -3.94
CA ILE A 161 -10.85 -9.59 -4.91
C ILE A 161 -9.75 -8.53 -4.86
N ALA A 162 -9.32 -8.12 -3.66
CA ALA A 162 -8.25 -7.15 -3.47
C ALA A 162 -6.91 -7.66 -4.03
N ARG A 163 -6.54 -8.93 -3.79
CA ARG A 163 -5.32 -9.52 -4.40
C ARG A 163 -5.36 -9.51 -5.91
N ALA A 164 -6.49 -9.91 -6.50
CA ALA A 164 -6.61 -9.98 -7.94
C ALA A 164 -6.64 -8.60 -8.61
N THR A 165 -7.07 -7.54 -7.91
CA THR A 165 -7.21 -6.19 -8.48
C THR A 165 -6.04 -5.26 -8.15
N LEU A 166 -5.55 -5.32 -6.92
CA LEU A 166 -4.51 -4.43 -6.38
C LEU A 166 -3.18 -5.16 -6.15
N GLY A 167 -3.11 -6.48 -6.33
CA GLY A 167 -1.93 -7.29 -6.03
C GLY A 167 -1.74 -7.61 -4.54
N GLN A 168 -2.44 -6.91 -3.64
CA GLN A 168 -2.27 -7.00 -2.19
C GLN A 168 -3.61 -6.90 -1.42
N THR A 169 -3.61 -7.22 -0.12
CA THR A 169 -4.81 -7.16 0.76
C THR A 169 -4.69 -6.24 1.96
N ALA A 170 -3.51 -5.73 2.22
CA ALA A 170 -3.17 -5.10 3.48
C ALA A 170 -3.59 -3.63 3.57
N SER A 171 -3.79 -2.90 2.47
CA SER A 171 -4.15 -1.48 2.57
C SER A 171 -5.56 -1.25 3.17
N THR A 172 -6.44 -2.25 3.09
CA THR A 172 -7.84 -2.15 3.57
C THR A 172 -8.09 -2.96 4.86
N GLN A 173 -7.22 -3.93 5.16
CA GLN A 173 -7.34 -4.88 6.29
C GLN A 173 -6.09 -4.91 7.20
N GLY A 174 -5.13 -4.01 6.95
CA GLY A 174 -3.86 -3.95 7.66
C GLY A 174 -4.03 -3.42 9.07
N THR A 175 -3.36 -4.06 10.03
CA THR A 175 -3.18 -3.50 11.36
C THR A 175 -2.24 -2.31 11.27
N PRO A 176 -2.67 -1.09 11.67
CA PRO A 176 -1.78 0.07 11.71
C PRO A 176 -0.52 -0.24 12.53
N GLY A 177 0.67 0.02 11.97
CA GLY A 177 1.95 -0.08 12.69
C GLY A 177 2.92 -1.19 12.25
N LYS A 178 2.60 -2.00 11.22
CA LYS A 178 3.60 -2.89 10.58
C LYS A 178 4.35 -2.15 9.47
N LEU A 179 5.29 -1.30 9.86
CA LEU A 179 6.10 -0.42 9.01
C LEU A 179 6.67 -1.05 7.73
N GLY A 180 7.01 -2.35 7.72
CA GLY A 180 7.56 -3.01 6.52
C GLY A 180 6.54 -3.49 5.49
N ASN A 181 5.24 -3.38 5.78
CA ASN A 181 4.20 -3.90 4.89
C ASN A 181 3.74 -2.84 3.88
N ASP A 182 3.83 -1.55 4.22
CA ASP A 182 3.22 -0.48 3.42
C ASP A 182 4.09 -0.09 2.22
N ASP A 183 5.42 -0.05 2.38
CA ASP A 183 6.35 0.20 1.27
C ASP A 183 6.26 -0.90 0.20
N LEU A 184 6.28 -2.17 0.62
CA LEU A 184 6.10 -3.32 -0.29
C LEU A 184 4.74 -3.32 -1.01
N GLN A 185 3.71 -2.73 -0.40
CA GLN A 185 2.41 -2.57 -1.06
C GLN A 185 2.44 -1.48 -2.13
N GLY A 186 3.17 -0.38 -1.87
CA GLY A 186 3.47 0.65 -2.85
C GLY A 186 4.17 0.05 -4.06
N ASP A 187 5.26 -0.68 -3.82
CA ASP A 187 6.05 -1.33 -4.88
C ASP A 187 5.19 -2.23 -5.78
N VAL A 188 4.35 -3.11 -5.19
CA VAL A 188 3.46 -4.00 -5.96
C VAL A 188 2.45 -3.21 -6.79
N ARG A 189 1.92 -2.11 -6.24
CA ARG A 189 0.99 -1.25 -6.96
C ARG A 189 1.69 -0.57 -8.13
N ASP A 190 2.90 -0.07 -7.91
CA ASP A 190 3.66 0.66 -8.93
C ASP A 190 4.15 -0.27 -10.04
N ASP A 191 4.50 -1.51 -9.72
CA ASP A 191 4.78 -2.57 -10.69
C ASP A 191 3.56 -2.85 -11.60
N ILE A 192 2.35 -2.94 -11.02
CA ILE A 192 1.11 -3.12 -11.78
C ILE A 192 0.84 -1.90 -12.67
N VAL A 193 0.99 -0.69 -12.14
CA VAL A 193 0.81 0.56 -12.89
C VAL A 193 1.79 0.64 -14.06
N LYS A 194 3.06 0.29 -13.84
CA LYS A 194 4.10 0.24 -14.86
C LYS A 194 3.78 -0.80 -15.93
N ALA A 195 3.38 -2.01 -15.55
CA ALA A 195 2.99 -3.06 -16.48
C ALA A 195 1.79 -2.65 -17.36
N ASP A 196 0.76 -2.03 -16.77
CA ASP A 196 -0.40 -1.52 -17.51
C ASP A 196 -0.02 -0.37 -18.45
N ALA A 197 0.84 0.54 -18.00
CA ALA A 197 1.35 1.64 -18.81
C ALA A 197 2.15 1.12 -20.02
N ASP A 198 3.05 0.17 -19.80
CA ASP A 198 3.86 -0.46 -20.84
C ASP A 198 3.00 -1.20 -21.86
N LEU A 199 2.00 -1.98 -21.41
CA LEU A 199 1.06 -2.66 -22.30
C LEU A 199 0.36 -1.67 -23.25
N ILE A 200 -0.19 -0.58 -22.69
CA ILE A 200 -0.88 0.45 -23.47
C ILE A 200 0.10 1.14 -24.44
N CYS A 201 1.26 1.56 -23.95
CA CYS A 201 2.29 2.24 -24.74
C CYS A 201 2.84 1.36 -25.86
N MET A 202 3.12 0.09 -25.61
CA MET A 202 3.56 -0.87 -26.62
C MET A 202 2.51 -1.04 -27.71
N SER A 203 1.23 -1.21 -27.35
CA SER A 203 0.16 -1.32 -28.35
C SER A 203 0.01 -0.05 -29.19
N PHE A 204 0.22 1.12 -28.59
CA PHE A 204 0.20 2.41 -29.26
C PHE A 204 1.40 2.58 -30.20
N ASN A 205 2.59 2.17 -29.75
CA ASN A 205 3.83 2.18 -30.54
C ASN A 205 3.72 1.28 -31.78
N ALA A 206 3.18 0.07 -31.61
CA ALA A 206 3.01 -0.91 -32.69
C ALA A 206 2.00 -0.46 -33.77
N THR A 207 1.11 0.48 -33.42
CA THR A 207 0.03 0.94 -34.30
C THR A 207 0.16 2.41 -34.64
N VAL A 208 -0.37 3.30 -33.80
CA VAL A 208 -0.53 4.73 -34.08
C VAL A 208 0.80 5.42 -34.36
N VAL A 209 1.84 5.12 -33.57
CA VAL A 209 3.17 5.72 -33.78
C VAL A 209 3.77 5.27 -35.09
N LYS A 210 3.68 3.98 -35.39
CA LYS A 210 4.11 3.41 -36.67
C LYS A 210 3.39 4.09 -37.85
N TRP A 211 2.06 4.21 -37.79
CA TRP A 211 1.28 4.80 -38.87
C TRP A 211 1.60 6.29 -39.09
N LEU A 212 1.70 7.07 -38.01
CA LEU A 212 2.06 8.48 -38.09
C LEU A 212 3.48 8.67 -38.63
N THR A 213 4.42 7.83 -38.23
CA THR A 213 5.81 7.92 -38.71
C THR A 213 5.89 7.56 -40.19
N GLU A 214 5.23 6.48 -40.62
CA GLU A 214 5.19 6.07 -42.03
C GLU A 214 4.58 7.15 -42.93
N TRP A 215 3.54 7.85 -42.47
CA TRP A 215 2.88 8.88 -43.24
C TRP A 215 3.66 10.20 -43.33
N ASN A 216 4.34 10.60 -42.25
CA ASN A 216 5.03 11.89 -42.18
C ASN A 216 6.51 11.80 -42.55
N PHE A 217 7.16 10.70 -42.19
CA PHE A 217 8.60 10.49 -42.30
C PHE A 217 8.91 9.08 -42.81
N PRO A 218 8.61 8.76 -44.09
CA PRO A 218 8.86 7.44 -44.65
C PRO A 218 10.34 7.02 -44.49
N GLY A 219 10.57 5.84 -43.92
CA GLY A 219 11.92 5.30 -43.70
C GLY A 219 12.65 5.81 -42.45
N ALA A 220 12.04 6.71 -41.67
CA ALA A 220 12.59 7.12 -40.39
C ALA A 220 12.46 6.00 -39.34
N ALA A 221 13.37 6.01 -38.36
CA ALA A 221 13.24 5.15 -37.19
C ALA A 221 11.97 5.50 -36.39
N LEU A 222 11.26 4.48 -35.92
CA LEU A 222 10.06 4.67 -35.12
C LEU A 222 10.44 5.26 -33.75
N PRO A 223 9.85 6.41 -33.35
CA PRO A 223 10.01 6.90 -32.00
C PRO A 223 9.33 5.94 -31.01
N GLN A 224 9.77 5.96 -29.75
CA GLN A 224 9.14 5.20 -28.68
C GLN A 224 8.40 6.12 -27.74
N VAL A 225 7.12 5.84 -27.54
CA VAL A 225 6.28 6.48 -26.52
C VAL A 225 6.20 5.56 -25.32
N TRP A 226 6.54 6.07 -24.14
CA TRP A 226 6.44 5.36 -22.86
C TRP A 226 5.99 6.35 -21.79
N ARG A 227 5.50 5.84 -20.66
CA ARG A 227 5.12 6.67 -19.50
C ARG A 227 6.13 6.48 -18.39
N LYS A 228 6.61 7.58 -17.84
CA LYS A 228 7.41 7.55 -16.62
C LYS A 228 6.47 7.27 -15.45
N CYS A 229 6.52 6.04 -14.94
CA CYS A 229 5.73 5.57 -13.80
C CYS A 229 6.52 5.58 -12.49
N GLU A 230 7.83 5.81 -12.55
CA GLU A 230 8.70 5.91 -11.38
C GLU A 230 8.50 7.28 -10.72
N ASP A 231 8.34 7.27 -9.40
CA ASP A 231 8.33 8.48 -8.59
C ASP A 231 9.64 9.25 -8.79
N GLU A 232 9.55 10.58 -8.78
CA GLU A 232 10.76 11.40 -8.77
C GLU A 232 11.55 11.06 -7.50
N GLU A 233 12.78 10.54 -7.65
CA GLU A 233 13.70 10.32 -6.53
C GLU A 233 13.68 11.56 -5.64
N ASP A 234 13.54 11.38 -4.31
CA ASP A 234 13.63 12.50 -3.37
C ASP A 234 14.95 13.23 -3.62
N ALA A 235 14.87 14.51 -3.98
CA ALA A 235 16.01 15.35 -4.30
C ALA A 235 17.10 15.30 -3.22
N ASN A 236 16.73 15.05 -1.96
CA ASN A 236 17.67 14.85 -0.86
C ASN A 236 18.48 13.56 -1.02
N THR A 237 17.84 12.44 -1.36
CA THR A 237 18.54 11.16 -1.58
C THR A 237 19.47 11.22 -2.79
N THR A 238 19.04 11.90 -3.87
CA THR A 238 19.86 12.16 -5.05
C THR A 238 21.06 13.05 -4.70
N ALA A 239 20.86 14.09 -3.88
CA ALA A 239 21.95 14.99 -3.43
C ALA A 239 22.95 14.26 -2.53
N GLU A 240 22.49 13.38 -1.63
CA GLU A 240 23.36 12.55 -0.80
C GLU A 240 24.20 11.56 -1.63
N ARG A 241 23.59 10.95 -2.65
CA ARG A 241 24.29 10.08 -3.61
C ARG A 241 25.37 10.85 -4.34
N ASP A 242 25.05 12.03 -4.87
CA ASP A 242 26.00 12.88 -5.57
C ASP A 242 27.15 13.31 -4.64
N GLY A 243 26.86 13.58 -3.36
CA GLY A 243 27.88 13.81 -2.33
C GLY A 243 28.84 12.64 -2.15
N LYS A 244 28.34 11.39 -2.12
CA LYS A 244 29.16 10.17 -2.06
C LYS A 244 30.01 9.99 -3.34
N ILE A 245 29.45 10.30 -4.51
CA ILE A 245 30.16 10.23 -5.79
C ILE A 245 31.33 11.24 -5.83
N VAL A 246 31.13 12.43 -5.27
CA VAL A 246 32.20 13.44 -5.09
C VAL A 246 33.28 12.95 -4.14
N GLN A 247 32.92 12.29 -3.04
CA GLN A 247 33.90 11.69 -2.11
C GLN A 247 34.74 10.58 -2.77
N MET A 248 34.19 9.86 -3.76
CA MET A 248 34.92 8.89 -4.57
C MET A 248 35.84 9.53 -5.64
N GLY A 249 35.84 10.86 -5.76
CA GLY A 249 36.72 11.62 -6.66
C GLY A 249 36.10 11.97 -8.02
N PHE A 250 34.82 11.71 -8.24
CA PHE A 250 34.12 12.06 -9.48
C PHE A 250 33.36 13.38 -9.31
N LYS A 251 33.31 14.22 -10.35
CA LYS A 251 32.56 15.49 -10.31
C LYS A 251 31.35 15.43 -11.24
N PRO A 252 30.13 15.74 -10.77
CA PRO A 252 28.96 15.88 -11.63
C PRO A 252 29.18 16.99 -12.67
N THR A 253 28.67 16.78 -13.88
CA THR A 253 28.72 17.81 -14.94
C THR A 253 27.60 18.83 -14.75
N LEU A 254 27.79 20.06 -15.22
CA LEU A 254 26.74 21.09 -15.18
C LEU A 254 25.45 20.64 -15.88
N LYS A 255 25.57 19.91 -16.99
CA LYS A 255 24.43 19.33 -17.72
C LYS A 255 23.63 18.37 -16.85
N TYR A 256 24.30 17.46 -16.14
CA TYR A 256 23.64 16.53 -15.22
C TYR A 256 22.90 17.28 -14.11
N ILE A 257 23.52 18.28 -13.48
CA ILE A 257 22.87 19.05 -12.40
C ILE A 257 21.63 19.78 -12.90
N GLN A 258 21.69 20.36 -14.10
CA GLN A 258 20.53 21.03 -14.72
C GLN A 258 19.40 20.06 -15.06
N ASP A 259 19.73 18.91 -15.64
CA ASP A 259 18.76 17.87 -16.00
C ASP A 259 18.12 17.22 -14.75
N THR A 260 18.86 17.13 -13.63
CA THR A 260 18.42 16.44 -12.41
C THR A 260 17.71 17.35 -11.40
N TYR A 261 18.22 18.57 -11.15
CA TYR A 261 17.70 19.47 -10.10
C TYR A 261 16.98 20.70 -10.66
N GLY A 262 17.14 21.00 -11.96
CA GLY A 262 16.64 22.24 -12.57
C GLY A 262 17.33 23.50 -12.01
N GLY A 263 17.13 24.65 -12.66
CA GLY A 263 17.66 25.95 -12.22
C GLY A 263 18.97 26.42 -12.87
N GLU A 264 19.46 27.58 -12.45
CA GLU A 264 20.68 28.21 -12.95
C GLU A 264 21.87 27.93 -12.02
N TRP A 265 22.77 27.05 -12.45
CA TRP A 265 23.94 26.63 -11.68
C TRP A 265 25.24 27.18 -12.28
N VAL A 266 26.22 27.44 -11.43
CA VAL A 266 27.58 27.86 -11.82
C VAL A 266 28.59 26.91 -11.18
N GLU A 267 29.60 26.47 -11.93
CA GLU A 267 30.66 25.63 -11.35
C GLU A 267 31.42 26.39 -10.26
N ALA A 268 31.49 25.79 -9.06
CA ALA A 268 32.41 26.27 -8.04
C ALA A 268 33.85 26.08 -8.54
N GLY A 269 34.65 27.15 -8.48
CA GLY A 269 36.06 27.11 -8.88
C GLY A 269 36.87 26.03 -8.15
N PRO A 270 38.08 25.69 -8.62
CA PRO A 270 38.89 24.63 -8.02
C PRO A 270 39.04 24.86 -6.51
N PRO A 271 38.92 23.80 -5.68
CA PRO A 271 39.03 23.94 -4.23
C PRO A 271 40.35 24.61 -3.91
N ALA A 272 40.30 25.68 -3.12
CA ALA A 272 41.49 26.39 -2.67
C ALA A 272 42.44 25.37 -2.04
N ALA A 273 43.66 25.28 -2.59
CA ALA A 273 44.67 24.37 -2.10
C ALA A 273 44.86 24.59 -0.59
N PRO A 274 44.86 23.53 0.25
CA PRO A 274 45.16 23.70 1.66
C PRO A 274 46.54 24.36 1.79
N PRO A 275 46.72 25.30 2.74
CA PRO A 275 47.97 26.04 2.87
C PRO A 275 49.12 25.05 3.09
N LEU A 276 50.13 25.12 2.20
CA LEU A 276 51.36 24.37 2.31
C LEU A 276 52.04 24.72 3.65
N LEU A 277 51.93 23.82 4.63
CA LEU A 277 52.75 23.86 5.83
C LEU A 277 54.21 23.63 5.41
N THR A 278 55.00 24.69 5.45
CA THR A 278 56.46 24.60 5.30
C THR A 278 57.03 23.94 6.54
N SER A 279 57.60 22.74 6.40
CA SER A 279 58.34 22.08 7.48
C SER A 279 59.75 22.70 7.60
N PRO A 280 60.16 23.18 8.79
CA PRO A 280 61.56 23.52 9.05
C PRO A 280 62.40 22.23 9.16
N GLY A 281 63.68 22.34 8.78
CA GLY A 281 64.57 21.22 8.52
C GLY A 281 64.85 20.27 9.70
N LYS A 282 65.30 19.06 9.34
CA LYS A 282 65.76 18.00 10.24
C LYS A 282 66.93 18.47 11.11
N GLY A 283 66.74 18.44 12.43
CA GLY A 283 67.77 18.49 13.46
C GLY A 283 67.57 17.35 14.47
N ARG A 284 68.67 16.67 14.82
CA ARG A 284 68.78 15.42 15.59
C ARG A 284 68.45 15.54 17.09
N LEU A 285 67.87 14.46 17.62
CA LEU A 285 68.05 13.80 18.93
C LEU A 285 67.83 14.60 20.24
N ARG A 286 66.87 14.14 21.07
CA ARG A 286 67.13 13.49 22.37
C ARG A 286 65.83 12.98 23.02
N GLU A 287 65.90 11.76 23.56
CA GLU A 287 64.92 11.20 24.50
C GLU A 287 65.00 11.92 25.84
N THR A 288 63.83 12.26 26.41
CA THR A 288 63.65 12.48 27.85
C THR A 288 62.26 12.00 28.25
N PHE A 289 62.24 11.02 29.15
CA PHE A 289 61.06 10.48 29.82
C PHE A 289 60.76 11.33 31.07
N ALA A 290 59.53 11.79 31.24
CA ALA A 290 58.98 12.30 32.50
C ALA A 290 57.43 12.25 32.48
N PRO A 291 56.77 12.07 33.64
CA PRO A 291 55.57 11.25 33.77
C PRO A 291 54.23 12.01 33.66
N ALA A 292 53.14 11.23 33.58
CA ALA A 292 51.74 11.66 33.54
C ALA A 292 51.33 12.57 34.73
N PRO A 293 50.23 13.31 34.55
CA PRO A 293 49.15 13.28 35.54
C PRO A 293 47.86 12.73 34.93
N ALA A 294 47.17 11.94 35.74
CA ALA A 294 45.86 11.38 35.48
C ALA A 294 44.79 12.47 35.33
N GLY A 295 43.80 12.23 34.48
CA GLY A 295 42.58 13.03 34.45
C GLY A 295 41.68 12.73 33.25
N GLY A 296 40.61 11.98 33.51
CA GLY A 296 39.26 12.05 32.93
C GLY A 296 39.08 12.41 31.44
N GLY A 297 38.40 11.52 30.72
CA GLY A 297 38.02 11.69 29.33
C GLY A 297 37.06 12.85 29.03
N ALA A 298 36.95 13.18 27.76
CA ALA A 298 35.80 13.89 27.20
C ALA A 298 35.71 13.58 25.70
N PHE A 299 34.57 13.02 25.33
CA PHE A 299 34.07 12.97 23.95
C PHE A 299 33.74 14.39 23.47
N VAL A 300 33.69 14.49 22.15
CA VAL A 300 33.31 15.63 21.32
C VAL A 300 31.88 16.08 21.62
N GLU A 301 31.64 17.39 21.73
CA GLU A 301 30.34 18.01 21.45
C GLU A 301 30.51 19.18 20.47
N PRO A 302 29.53 19.36 19.57
CA PRO A 302 29.11 20.68 19.12
C PRO A 302 27.66 20.96 19.58
N VAL A 303 27.56 22.00 20.42
CA VAL A 303 26.50 23.02 20.55
C VAL A 303 25.19 22.80 19.76
N LEU A 304 24.10 22.49 20.49
CA LEU A 304 22.71 22.79 20.15
C LEU A 304 21.92 23.14 21.43
N ASP A 305 21.17 24.24 21.38
CA ASP A 305 20.07 24.68 22.27
C ASP A 305 20.23 24.67 23.80
N THR A 306 20.68 25.81 24.33
CA THR A 306 20.73 26.11 25.77
C THR A 306 19.36 26.18 26.46
N GLU A 307 18.24 26.30 25.74
CA GLU A 307 16.89 26.25 26.34
C GLU A 307 16.32 24.82 26.45
N ALA A 308 16.77 23.90 25.60
CA ALA A 308 16.40 22.48 25.70
C ALA A 308 17.24 21.74 26.74
N ALA A 309 18.45 22.22 27.03
CA ALA A 309 19.39 21.59 27.98
C ALA A 309 18.81 21.45 29.39
N ASP A 310 18.15 22.49 29.93
CA ASP A 310 17.59 22.47 31.29
C ASP A 310 16.35 21.56 31.38
N ALA A 311 15.48 21.60 30.36
CA ALA A 311 14.33 20.70 30.27
C ALA A 311 14.76 19.23 30.11
N TRP A 312 15.81 18.99 29.33
CA TRP A 312 16.35 17.66 29.12
C TRP A 312 17.10 17.14 30.35
N ALA A 313 17.80 18.01 31.08
CA ALA A 313 18.40 17.68 32.37
C ALA A 313 17.33 17.30 33.41
N ALA A 314 16.19 17.99 33.44
CA ALA A 314 15.08 17.65 34.33
C ALA A 314 14.45 16.28 34.00
N VAL A 315 14.29 15.97 32.70
CA VAL A 315 13.81 14.65 32.24
C VAL A 315 14.79 13.55 32.62
N MET A 316 16.09 13.77 32.41
CA MET A 316 17.13 12.79 32.76
C MET A 316 17.22 12.57 34.27
N ALA A 317 17.12 13.62 35.09
CA ALA A 317 17.09 13.50 36.54
C ALA A 317 15.87 12.69 37.03
N HIS A 318 14.71 12.86 36.41
CA HIS A 318 13.52 12.06 36.73
C HIS A 318 13.68 10.59 36.32
N VAL A 319 14.31 10.34 35.16
CA VAL A 319 14.63 8.96 34.71
C VAL A 319 15.63 8.30 35.65
N GLU A 320 16.67 8.99 36.11
CA GLU A 320 17.62 8.49 37.11
C GLU A 320 16.93 8.12 38.44
N GLU A 321 15.95 8.91 38.89
CA GLU A 321 15.16 8.59 40.08
C GLU A 321 14.30 7.32 39.89
N LEU A 322 13.68 7.15 38.73
CA LEU A 322 12.90 5.95 38.41
C LEU A 322 13.80 4.71 38.30
N VAL A 323 15.01 4.87 37.78
CA VAL A 323 16.04 3.82 37.75
C VAL A 323 16.46 3.42 39.17
N ALA A 324 16.73 4.40 40.04
CA ALA A 324 17.13 4.13 41.42
C ALA A 324 16.05 3.43 42.27
N LYS A 325 14.77 3.59 41.92
CA LYS A 325 13.63 2.95 42.61
C LYS A 325 13.20 1.61 42.01
N ALA A 326 13.71 1.24 40.83
CA ALA A 326 13.25 0.04 40.14
C ALA A 326 14.08 -1.19 40.54
N ASP A 327 13.42 -2.17 41.16
CA ASP A 327 14.07 -3.42 41.60
C ASP A 327 14.36 -4.41 40.45
N SER A 328 13.91 -4.11 39.22
CA SER A 328 14.18 -4.94 38.03
C SER A 328 13.97 -4.15 36.73
N MET A 329 14.58 -4.62 35.64
CA MET A 329 14.41 -4.03 34.30
C MET A 329 12.95 -4.01 33.83
N ALA A 330 12.16 -5.03 34.19
CA ALA A 330 10.74 -5.08 33.86
C ALA A 330 9.92 -4.03 34.65
N ALA A 331 10.27 -3.81 35.93
CA ALA A 331 9.64 -2.78 36.75
C ALA A 331 9.99 -1.36 36.26
N LEU A 332 11.25 -1.15 35.84
CA LEU A 332 11.70 0.10 35.25
C LEU A 332 10.95 0.43 33.95
N GLN A 333 10.77 -0.58 33.09
CA GLN A 333 10.04 -0.42 31.83
C GLN A 333 8.58 0.00 32.07
N ALA A 334 7.90 -0.63 33.03
CA ALA A 334 6.53 -0.27 33.39
C ALA A 334 6.43 1.13 34.01
N ALA A 335 7.39 1.51 34.85
CA ALA A 335 7.43 2.82 35.49
C ALA A 335 7.68 3.95 34.48
N LEU A 336 8.59 3.76 33.52
CA LEU A 336 8.86 4.73 32.45
C LEU A 336 7.65 4.90 31.53
N LEU A 337 6.96 3.81 31.19
CA LEU A 337 5.73 3.86 30.38
C LEU A 337 4.62 4.62 31.08
N SER A 338 4.47 4.44 32.41
CA SER A 338 3.47 5.16 33.18
C SER A 338 3.80 6.64 33.39
N ALA A 339 5.08 7.01 33.50
CA ALA A 339 5.50 8.38 33.77
C ALA A 339 5.39 9.30 32.54
N TYR A 340 5.46 8.72 31.35
CA TYR A 340 5.52 9.44 30.07
C TYR A 340 4.33 9.12 29.14
N ASP A 341 3.22 8.65 29.72
CA ASP A 341 1.99 8.33 28.99
C ASP A 341 1.39 9.61 28.36
N GLY A 342 1.55 9.75 27.03
CA GLY A 342 1.11 10.93 26.27
C GLY A 342 2.14 11.54 25.30
N LEU A 343 3.40 11.08 25.31
CA LEU A 343 4.41 11.50 24.34
C LEU A 343 4.25 10.77 22.98
N PRO A 344 4.55 11.43 21.85
CA PRO A 344 4.67 10.76 20.55
C PRO A 344 5.63 9.57 20.64
N LEU A 345 5.28 8.46 19.98
CA LEU A 345 5.97 7.17 20.12
C LEU A 345 7.48 7.25 19.86
N GLU A 346 7.93 8.14 18.96
CA GLU A 346 9.36 8.31 18.66
C GLU A 346 10.15 9.04 19.75
N ASP A 347 9.52 9.99 20.44
CA ASP A 347 10.18 10.68 21.55
C ASP A 347 10.21 9.77 22.78
N LEU A 348 9.14 9.00 23.02
CA LEU A 348 9.11 7.96 24.04
C LEU A 348 10.20 6.89 23.82
N ARG A 349 10.43 6.49 22.55
CA ARG A 349 11.47 5.52 22.19
C ARG A 349 12.88 6.04 22.48
N LYS A 350 13.15 7.33 22.19
CA LYS A 350 14.43 7.98 22.52
C LYS A 350 14.66 8.04 24.03
N VAL A 351 13.64 8.44 24.79
CA VAL A 351 13.71 8.51 26.27
C VAL A 351 13.96 7.14 26.88
N MET A 352 13.27 6.08 26.41
CA MET A 352 13.50 4.71 26.89
C MET A 352 14.91 4.20 26.54
N ALA A 353 15.39 4.44 25.33
CA ALA A 353 16.72 4.00 24.90
C ALA A 353 17.84 4.64 25.73
N GLN A 354 17.73 5.95 26.01
CA GLN A 354 18.68 6.68 26.84
C GLN A 354 18.59 6.27 28.32
N GLY A 355 17.37 6.09 28.85
CA GLY A 355 17.16 5.60 30.22
C GLY A 355 17.78 4.23 30.48
N PHE A 356 17.70 3.31 29.50
CA PHE A 356 18.38 2.01 29.60
C PHE A 356 19.90 2.13 29.54
N GLN A 357 20.46 3.03 28.72
CA GLN A 357 21.90 3.26 28.69
C GLN A 357 22.41 3.79 30.05
N VAL A 358 21.69 4.72 30.67
CA VAL A 358 22.04 5.22 32.01
C VAL A 358 21.92 4.12 33.07
N ALA A 359 20.84 3.31 33.06
CA ALA A 359 20.68 2.21 33.99
C ALA A 359 21.80 1.15 33.88
N VAL A 360 22.25 0.86 32.66
CA VAL A 360 23.38 -0.05 32.43
C VAL A 360 24.69 0.54 32.95
N LEU A 361 24.94 1.84 32.70
CA LEU A 361 26.15 2.52 33.18
C LEU A 361 26.17 2.65 34.71
N ALA A 362 25.03 2.94 35.34
CA ALA A 362 24.87 2.97 36.80
C ALA A 362 25.11 1.58 37.41
N GLY A 363 24.51 0.52 36.84
CA GLY A 363 24.74 -0.85 37.30
C GLY A 363 26.20 -1.32 37.14
N MET A 364 26.90 -0.86 36.10
CA MET A 364 28.35 -1.12 35.93
C MET A 364 29.21 -0.33 36.93
N ALA A 365 28.79 0.87 37.33
CA ALA A 365 29.48 1.67 38.35
C ALA A 365 29.31 1.07 39.75
N ASP A 366 28.11 0.62 40.11
CA ASP A 366 27.82 -0.03 41.40
C ASP A 366 28.54 -1.37 41.54
N ALA A 367 28.68 -2.14 40.45
CA ALA A 367 29.46 -3.38 40.43
C ALA A 367 30.97 -3.15 40.64
N ASN A 368 31.49 -1.98 40.23
CA ASN A 368 32.90 -1.61 40.44
C ASN A 368 33.16 -0.91 41.79
N ALA A 369 32.14 -0.38 42.46
CA ALA A 369 32.25 0.22 43.80
C ALA A 369 32.11 -0.80 44.95
N GLY A 370 31.64 -2.02 44.65
CA GLY A 370 31.42 -3.11 45.62
C GLY A 370 32.54 -4.15 45.72
N SER A 371 33.74 -3.89 45.19
CA SER A 371 34.92 -4.78 45.27
C SER A 371 36.02 -4.25 46.18
#